data_AF-A0A5N6MAL8-F1
#
_entry.id   AF-A0A5N6MAL8-F1
#
_cell.length_a   1.000
_cell.length_b   1.000
_cell.length_c   1.000
_cell.angle_alpha   90.00
_cell.angle_beta   90.00
_cell.angle_gamma   90.00
#
_symmetry.space_group_name_H-M   'P 1'
#
loop_
_entity.id
_entity.type
_entity.pdbx_description
1 polymer ?
#
loop_
_entity_poly.entity_id
_entity_poly.type
_entity_poly.pdbx_seq_one_letter_code
_entity_poly.pdbx_strand_id
1 'polypeptide(L)'
;MDVRVFFKSKTNEYVYIRKEWLTIRHALLTESIQNANVYINVLLGVFDEIQESLKWSKPEFAPRRYWMQMPETGLLIANAFGVTVVFISLGASVTIFPLWTSPEFLQPHRIVSFVFVNDNHYVMVELTGDYPIPTPSWYWSRFRSHDAAAWEMWYKQRLDLYTNWLESRRKPPGFVDLDNYGL
;
A
#
# COMPACT_ATOMS: atom_id res chain seq x y z
N MET A 1 -11.79 11.67 -8.08
CA MET A 1 -10.84 9.35 -9.18
C MET A 1 -11.19 7.85 -8.81
N ASP A 2 -11.97 7.20 -9.67
CA ASP A 2 -12.40 5.82 -9.51
C ASP A 2 -11.22 4.86 -9.25
N VAL A 3 -11.11 4.37 -8.02
CA VAL A 3 -10.15 3.34 -7.58
C VAL A 3 -10.68 2.00 -8.09
N ARG A 4 -10.59 1.78 -9.41
CA ARG A 4 -10.98 0.51 -10.02
C ARG A 4 -9.92 -0.52 -9.72
N VAL A 5 -10.05 -1.10 -8.53
CA VAL A 5 -9.61 -2.45 -8.25
C VAL A 5 -10.32 -3.38 -9.24
N PHE A 6 -9.74 -3.51 -10.44
CA PHE A 6 -10.20 -4.43 -11.47
C PHE A 6 -9.82 -5.87 -11.07
N PHE A 7 -10.56 -6.42 -10.09
CA PHE A 7 -10.84 -7.85 -10.14
C PHE A 7 -11.53 -8.15 -11.47
N LYS A 8 -11.05 -9.17 -12.17
CA LYS A 8 -11.43 -9.46 -13.56
C LYS A 8 -11.55 -10.96 -13.76
N SER A 9 -12.77 -11.49 -13.62
CA SER A 9 -13.17 -12.68 -14.37
C SER A 9 -14.28 -12.31 -15.37
N LYS A 10 -15.06 -13.27 -15.86
CA LYS A 10 -15.94 -13.08 -17.01
C LYS A 10 -17.43 -13.13 -16.62
N THR A 11 -18.07 -11.97 -16.73
CA THR A 11 -19.54 -11.75 -16.80
C THR A 11 -20.34 -12.08 -15.54
N ASN A 12 -21.51 -11.44 -15.38
CA ASN A 12 -22.30 -11.31 -14.13
C ASN A 12 -21.59 -10.66 -12.91
N GLU A 13 -20.28 -10.50 -12.95
CA GLU A 13 -19.42 -10.08 -11.84
C GLU A 13 -19.71 -8.68 -11.26
N TYR A 14 -20.22 -7.73 -12.05
CA TYR A 14 -20.41 -6.32 -11.65
C TYR A 14 -21.34 -6.09 -10.44
N VAL A 15 -22.19 -7.05 -10.07
CA VAL A 15 -23.04 -6.94 -8.86
C VAL A 15 -22.32 -7.55 -7.64
N TYR A 16 -21.49 -8.56 -7.85
CA TYR A 16 -20.69 -9.21 -6.80
C TYR A 16 -19.54 -8.30 -6.36
N ILE A 17 -18.71 -7.81 -7.30
CA ILE A 17 -17.65 -6.83 -7.02
C ILE A 17 -18.18 -5.58 -6.30
N ARG A 18 -19.39 -5.10 -6.64
CA ARG A 18 -20.00 -3.96 -5.94
C ARG A 18 -20.44 -4.28 -4.51
N LYS A 19 -20.90 -5.50 -4.22
CA LYS A 19 -21.18 -5.93 -2.84
C LYS A 19 -19.89 -6.10 -2.05
N GLU A 20 -18.91 -6.79 -2.61
CA GLU A 20 -17.58 -6.99 -2.02
C GLU A 20 -16.89 -5.66 -1.69
N TRP A 21 -16.95 -4.69 -2.60
CA TRP A 21 -16.42 -3.33 -2.39
C TRP A 21 -17.07 -2.60 -1.22
N LEU A 22 -18.40 -2.71 -1.08
CA LEU A 22 -19.13 -2.13 0.05
C LEU A 22 -18.77 -2.85 1.37
N THR A 23 -18.57 -4.17 1.34
CA THR A 23 -18.07 -4.94 2.50
C THR A 23 -16.64 -4.54 2.87
N ILE A 24 -15.73 -4.38 1.90
CA ILE A 24 -14.34 -3.92 2.12
C ILE A 24 -14.35 -2.53 2.76
N ARG A 25 -15.11 -1.58 2.21
CA ARG A 25 -15.26 -0.23 2.78
C ARG A 25 -15.82 -0.24 4.19
N HIS A 26 -16.81 -1.08 4.47
CA HIS A 26 -17.39 -1.21 5.80
C HIS A 26 -16.36 -1.76 6.80
N ALA A 27 -15.65 -2.83 6.44
CA ALA A 27 -14.59 -3.41 7.28
C ALA A 27 -13.45 -2.39 7.57
N LEU A 28 -13.00 -1.65 6.56
CA LEU A 28 -11.98 -0.61 6.72
C LEU A 28 -12.48 0.57 7.58
N LEU A 29 -13.75 0.94 7.48
CA LEU A 29 -14.35 1.97 8.32
C LEU A 29 -14.46 1.49 9.78
N THR A 30 -14.91 0.25 10.00
CA THR A 30 -14.95 -0.39 11.33
C THR A 30 -13.57 -0.45 11.96
N GLU A 31 -12.55 -0.91 11.24
CA GLU A 31 -11.14 -0.90 11.65
C GLU A 31 -10.67 0.52 12.04
N SER A 32 -10.96 1.53 11.21
CA SER A 32 -10.54 2.92 11.46
C SER A 32 -11.18 3.53 12.71
N ILE A 33 -12.39 3.09 13.06
CA ILE A 33 -13.14 3.56 14.25
C ILE A 33 -12.68 2.79 15.50
N GLN A 34 -12.53 1.48 15.41
CA GLN A 34 -12.13 0.63 16.55
C GLN A 34 -10.72 0.95 17.04
N ASN A 35 -9.79 1.23 16.13
CA ASN A 35 -8.39 1.54 16.42
C ASN A 35 -8.05 3.03 16.21
N ALA A 36 -9.06 3.92 16.28
CA ALA A 36 -8.92 5.36 15.99
C ALA A 36 -7.83 6.05 16.82
N ASN A 37 -7.66 5.66 18.09
CA ASN A 37 -6.61 6.16 18.98
C ASN A 37 -5.19 5.89 18.44
N VAL A 38 -4.98 4.78 17.72
CA VAL A 38 -3.72 4.49 17.02
C VAL A 38 -3.68 5.28 15.71
N TYR A 39 -4.72 5.16 14.88
CA TYR A 39 -4.70 5.74 13.52
C TYR A 39 -4.61 7.26 13.47
N ILE A 40 -5.19 8.00 14.42
CA ILE A 40 -5.02 9.46 14.54
C ILE A 40 -3.54 9.84 14.68
N ASN A 41 -2.77 9.05 15.43
CA ASN A 41 -1.34 9.28 15.65
C ASN A 41 -0.47 8.80 14.47
N VAL A 42 -0.82 7.67 13.86
CA VAL A 42 -0.07 7.11 12.71
C VAL A 42 -0.27 7.95 11.44
N LEU A 43 -1.50 8.39 11.17
CA LEU A 43 -1.87 9.10 9.94
C LEU A 43 -1.71 10.63 10.03
N LEU A 44 -1.05 11.15 11.08
CA LEU A 44 -0.48 12.51 11.18
C LEU A 44 -1.28 13.63 10.46
N GLY A 45 -2.57 13.76 10.81
CA GLY A 45 -3.45 14.82 10.30
C GLY A 45 -4.29 14.47 9.07
N VAL A 46 -4.03 13.38 8.34
CA VAL A 46 -4.90 12.92 7.24
C VAL A 46 -5.94 11.88 7.66
N PHE A 47 -6.01 11.51 8.95
CA PHE A 47 -6.96 10.53 9.48
C PHE A 47 -8.42 10.83 9.08
N ASP A 48 -8.85 12.08 9.19
CA ASP A 48 -10.24 12.46 8.85
C ASP A 48 -10.54 12.39 7.35
N GLU A 49 -9.55 12.65 6.49
CA GLU A 49 -9.68 12.48 5.04
C GLU A 49 -9.77 10.99 4.67
N ILE A 50 -8.94 10.15 5.30
CA ILE A 50 -8.99 8.69 5.16
C ILE A 50 -10.34 8.16 5.62
N GLN A 51 -10.80 8.56 6.81
CA GLN A 51 -12.07 8.13 7.38
C GLN A 51 -13.27 8.63 6.54
N GLU A 52 -13.29 9.89 6.07
CA GLU A 52 -14.31 10.38 5.14
C GLU A 52 -14.29 9.57 3.82
N SER A 53 -13.10 9.24 3.30
CA SER A 53 -12.98 8.51 2.03
C SER A 53 -13.72 7.17 2.02
N LEU A 54 -13.85 6.53 3.19
CA LEU A 54 -14.48 5.22 3.37
C LEU A 54 -16.02 5.27 3.43
N LYS A 55 -16.61 6.39 3.89
CA LYS A 55 -18.05 6.52 4.22
C LYS A 55 -19.03 6.36 3.04
N TRP A 56 -18.56 6.25 1.79
CA TRP A 56 -19.45 6.00 0.65
C TRP A 56 -19.98 4.57 0.63
N SER A 57 -21.28 4.43 0.91
CA SER A 57 -22.01 3.16 1.02
C SER A 57 -23.01 2.90 -0.12
N LYS A 58 -23.02 3.72 -1.18
CA LYS A 58 -24.02 3.65 -2.25
C LYS A 58 -23.56 2.84 -3.47
N PRO A 59 -24.47 2.28 -4.29
CA PRO A 59 -24.12 1.45 -5.44
C PRO A 59 -23.67 2.23 -6.70
N GLU A 60 -23.74 3.56 -6.71
CA GLU A 60 -23.21 4.40 -7.78
C GLU A 60 -21.72 4.72 -7.60
N PHE A 61 -21.11 5.34 -8.61
CA PHE A 61 -19.70 5.76 -8.57
C PHE A 61 -19.44 6.78 -7.46
N ALA A 62 -18.42 6.51 -6.64
CA ALA A 62 -18.01 7.37 -5.54
C ALA A 62 -17.47 8.74 -6.05
N PRO A 63 -18.01 9.89 -5.59
CA PRO A 63 -17.45 11.22 -5.80
C PRO A 63 -15.99 11.36 -5.31
N ARG A 64 -15.26 12.40 -5.76
CA ARG A 64 -13.81 12.55 -5.49
C ARG A 64 -13.43 12.47 -4.00
N ARG A 65 -14.22 13.05 -3.10
CA ARG A 65 -13.99 13.02 -1.64
C ARG A 65 -14.12 11.62 -1.02
N TYR A 66 -14.63 10.66 -1.79
CA TYR A 66 -14.81 9.26 -1.42
C TYR A 66 -13.87 8.31 -2.19
N TRP A 67 -12.85 8.83 -2.87
CA TRP A 67 -11.75 8.01 -3.39
C TRP A 67 -10.81 7.67 -2.23
N MET A 68 -10.48 6.39 -2.00
CA MET A 68 -9.55 6.02 -0.92
C MET A 68 -8.17 6.61 -1.22
N GLN A 69 -7.58 7.34 -0.28
CA GLN A 69 -6.22 7.86 -0.44
C GLN A 69 -5.20 6.74 -0.19
N MET A 70 -4.25 6.61 -1.10
CA MET A 70 -3.23 5.56 -1.12
C MET A 70 -1.87 6.25 -1.29
N PRO A 71 -0.81 5.77 -0.62
CA PRO A 71 -0.68 4.48 0.08
C PRO A 71 -1.31 4.40 1.49
N GLU A 72 -1.81 5.50 2.05
CA GLU A 72 -2.18 5.63 3.48
C GLU A 72 -3.28 4.66 3.92
N THR A 73 -4.35 4.47 3.13
CA THR A 73 -5.40 3.48 3.42
C THR A 73 -4.85 2.04 3.44
N GLY A 74 -3.67 1.81 2.87
CA GLY A 74 -2.95 0.54 2.98
C GLY A 74 -2.64 0.11 4.42
N LEU A 75 -2.51 1.06 5.37
CA LEU A 75 -2.38 0.74 6.80
C LEU A 75 -3.65 0.08 7.37
N LEU A 76 -4.82 0.58 6.99
CA LEU A 76 -6.10 -0.02 7.37
C LEU A 76 -6.28 -1.39 6.70
N ILE A 77 -5.94 -1.51 5.41
CA ILE A 77 -6.02 -2.76 4.65
C ILE A 77 -5.12 -3.85 5.26
N ALA A 78 -3.89 -3.49 5.65
CA ALA A 78 -2.93 -4.43 6.22
C ALA A 78 -3.44 -5.04 7.54
N ASN A 79 -3.95 -4.21 8.45
CA ASN A 79 -4.45 -4.68 9.75
C ASN A 79 -5.82 -5.35 9.66
N ALA A 80 -6.80 -4.75 8.98
CA ALA A 80 -8.18 -5.27 8.88
C ALA A 80 -8.27 -6.67 8.26
N PHE A 81 -7.34 -7.02 7.36
CA PHE A 81 -7.34 -8.28 6.62
C PHE A 81 -6.13 -9.19 6.89
N GLY A 82 -5.19 -8.77 7.74
CA GLY A 82 -3.98 -9.53 8.05
C GLY A 82 -3.08 -9.76 6.84
N VAL A 83 -2.89 -8.74 5.99
CA VAL A 83 -2.16 -8.84 4.72
C VAL A 83 -0.96 -7.90 4.66
N THR A 84 0.03 -8.26 3.85
CA THR A 84 1.03 -7.31 3.35
C THR A 84 0.43 -6.54 2.19
N VAL A 85 0.53 -5.21 2.18
CA VAL A 85 0.10 -4.36 1.07
C VAL A 85 1.33 -3.80 0.37
N VAL A 86 1.42 -3.95 -0.95
CA VAL A 86 2.50 -3.40 -1.78
C VAL A 86 1.94 -2.31 -2.69
N PHE A 87 2.56 -1.14 -2.69
CA PHE A 87 2.25 -0.04 -3.60
C PHE A 87 3.39 0.16 -4.59
N ILE A 88 3.04 0.22 -5.88
CA ILE A 88 3.98 0.46 -6.97
C ILE A 88 3.56 1.72 -7.73
N SER A 89 4.47 2.67 -7.92
CA SER A 89 4.28 3.83 -8.79
C SER A 89 5.60 4.28 -9.42
N LEU A 90 5.51 5.15 -10.43
CA LEU A 90 6.68 5.77 -11.07
C LEU A 90 7.44 6.74 -10.15
N GLY A 91 6.79 7.31 -9.13
CA GLY A 91 7.40 8.25 -8.19
C GLY A 91 8.01 7.58 -6.97
N ALA A 92 7.21 6.75 -6.28
CA ALA A 92 7.64 5.98 -5.12
C ALA A 92 6.87 4.64 -5.03
N SER A 93 7.55 3.59 -4.61
CA SER A 93 6.94 2.29 -4.31
C SER A 93 7.28 1.92 -2.87
N VAL A 94 6.29 1.41 -2.11
CA VAL A 94 6.40 1.14 -0.67
C VAL A 94 5.61 -0.11 -0.27
N THR A 95 6.05 -0.76 0.82
CA THR A 95 5.34 -1.91 1.41
C THR A 95 4.75 -1.53 2.77
N ILE A 96 3.58 -2.05 3.10
CA ILE A 96 2.90 -1.84 4.38
C ILE A 96 2.51 -3.20 4.93
N PHE A 97 3.17 -3.62 6.00
CA PHE A 97 2.78 -4.81 6.77
C PHE A 97 1.74 -4.42 7.84
N PRO A 98 1.09 -5.38 8.51
CA PRO A 98 0.32 -5.12 9.72
C PRO A 98 1.14 -4.33 10.75
N LEU A 99 0.51 -3.36 11.43
CA LEU A 99 1.18 -2.48 12.39
C LEU A 99 1.49 -3.17 13.71
N TRP A 100 0.66 -4.13 14.15
CA TRP A 100 0.79 -4.76 15.46
C TRP A 100 0.86 -6.28 15.44
N THR A 101 0.36 -6.94 14.40
CA THR A 101 0.32 -8.42 14.32
C THR A 101 1.63 -8.99 13.77
N SER A 102 2.25 -9.89 14.54
CA SER A 102 3.46 -10.64 14.16
C SER A 102 3.24 -11.51 12.91
N PRO A 103 4.21 -11.62 11.98
CA PRO A 103 4.11 -12.45 10.77
C PRO A 103 3.83 -13.94 11.05
N GLU A 104 4.26 -14.45 12.20
CA GLU A 104 4.07 -15.83 12.62
C GLU A 104 2.59 -16.22 12.70
N PHE A 105 1.72 -15.29 13.11
CA PHE A 105 0.27 -15.49 13.28
C PHE A 105 -0.54 -15.35 11.99
N LEU A 106 0.06 -14.88 10.89
CA LEU A 106 -0.62 -14.56 9.63
C LEU A 106 -0.17 -15.45 8.46
N GLN A 107 0.25 -16.69 8.77
CA GLN A 107 0.67 -17.68 7.79
C GLN A 107 -0.53 -18.43 7.16
N PRO A 108 -0.50 -18.73 5.85
CA PRO A 108 0.49 -18.29 4.86
C PRO A 108 0.33 -16.79 4.55
N HIS A 109 1.45 -16.06 4.44
CA HIS A 109 1.42 -14.61 4.22
C HIS A 109 0.72 -14.25 2.91
N ARG A 110 -0.29 -13.39 2.99
CA ARG A 110 -1.04 -12.89 1.83
C ARG A 110 -0.53 -11.50 1.45
N ILE A 111 -0.24 -11.31 0.17
CA ILE A 111 0.26 -10.04 -0.38
C ILE A 111 -0.81 -9.48 -1.33
N VAL A 112 -1.17 -8.21 -1.14
CA VAL A 112 -2.11 -7.45 -1.98
C VAL A 112 -1.36 -6.30 -2.63
N SER A 113 -1.24 -6.30 -3.95
CA SER A 113 -0.40 -5.33 -4.68
C SER A 113 -1.25 -4.35 -5.49
N PHE A 114 -0.98 -3.06 -5.34
CA PHE A 114 -1.62 -1.97 -6.09
C PHE A 114 -0.60 -1.23 -6.96
N VAL A 115 -0.93 -1.03 -8.23
CA VAL A 115 -0.12 -0.21 -9.16
C VAL A 115 -0.86 1.09 -9.45
N PHE A 116 -0.17 2.21 -9.27
CA PHE A 116 -0.63 3.54 -9.68
C PHE A 116 -0.31 3.78 -11.17
N VAL A 117 -1.32 4.15 -11.95
CA VAL A 117 -1.23 4.38 -13.40
C VAL A 117 -2.00 5.64 -13.79
N ASN A 118 -1.62 6.24 -14.93
CA ASN A 118 -2.28 7.41 -15.54
C ASN A 118 -2.42 8.62 -14.60
N ASP A 119 -1.54 8.75 -13.60
CA ASP A 119 -1.48 9.83 -12.60
C ASP A 119 -2.78 10.07 -11.79
N ASN A 120 -3.66 9.08 -11.76
CA ASN A 120 -4.92 9.16 -11.01
C ASN A 120 -5.53 7.81 -10.60
N HIS A 121 -5.01 6.68 -11.07
CA HIS A 121 -5.72 5.40 -11.03
C HIS A 121 -4.94 4.31 -10.29
N TYR A 122 -5.61 3.53 -9.47
CA TYR A 122 -5.03 2.37 -8.79
C TYR A 122 -5.71 1.09 -9.26
N VAL A 123 -4.92 0.16 -9.80
CA VAL A 123 -5.34 -1.20 -10.15
C VAL A 123 -4.70 -2.19 -9.18
N MET A 124 -5.41 -3.25 -8.79
CA MET A 124 -4.79 -4.38 -8.09
C MET A 124 -4.13 -5.29 -9.13
N VAL A 125 -2.96 -5.84 -8.77
CA VAL A 125 -2.23 -6.81 -9.58
C VAL A 125 -1.84 -8.02 -8.73
N GLU A 126 -1.76 -9.18 -9.38
CA GLU A 126 -1.05 -10.33 -8.84
C GLU A 126 0.43 -10.21 -9.25
N LEU A 127 1.33 -10.40 -8.28
CA LEU A 127 2.77 -10.43 -8.52
C LEU A 127 3.25 -11.87 -8.30
N THR A 128 3.97 -12.43 -9.27
CA THR A 128 4.31 -13.85 -9.34
C THR A 128 5.82 -14.10 -9.23
N GLY A 129 6.22 -15.19 -8.58
CA GLY A 129 7.62 -15.57 -8.37
C GLY A 129 8.34 -14.71 -7.32
N ASP A 130 9.67 -14.80 -7.29
CA ASP A 130 10.52 -14.13 -6.29
C ASP A 130 10.83 -12.67 -6.65
N TYR A 131 9.77 -11.87 -6.84
CA TYR A 131 9.93 -10.43 -7.12
C TYR A 131 10.54 -9.68 -5.92
N PRO A 132 11.43 -8.69 -6.16
CA PRO A 132 11.85 -7.73 -5.13
C PRO A 132 10.64 -6.99 -4.56
N ILE A 133 10.64 -6.74 -3.24
CA ILE A 133 9.54 -6.06 -2.55
C ILE A 133 10.01 -4.67 -2.11
N PRO A 134 9.23 -3.60 -2.37
CA PRO A 134 9.62 -2.25 -1.99
C PRO A 134 9.91 -2.09 -0.50
N THR A 135 10.78 -1.14 -0.16
CA THR A 135 11.07 -0.79 1.24
C THR A 135 9.80 -0.46 2.02
N PRO A 136 9.74 -0.74 3.34
CA PRO A 136 8.53 -0.49 4.12
C PRO A 136 8.21 1.02 4.18
N SER A 137 6.93 1.37 4.30
CA SER A 137 6.50 2.76 4.36
C SER A 137 6.99 3.42 5.66
N TRP A 138 7.29 4.72 5.57
CA TRP A 138 7.76 5.49 6.73
C TRP A 138 6.79 5.40 7.92
N TYR A 139 5.48 5.45 7.67
CA TYR A 139 4.44 5.27 8.68
C TYR A 139 4.58 3.92 9.41
N TRP A 140 4.74 2.82 8.66
CA TRP A 140 4.87 1.51 9.26
C TRP A 140 6.18 1.38 10.05
N SER A 141 7.32 1.74 9.46
CA SER A 141 8.63 1.68 10.14
C SER A 141 8.71 2.59 11.37
N ARG A 142 7.93 3.68 11.42
CA ARG A 142 7.91 4.62 12.56
C ARG A 142 7.01 4.17 13.71
N PHE A 143 5.93 3.43 13.43
CA PHE A 143 4.84 3.18 14.39
C PHE A 143 4.48 1.71 14.65
N ARG A 144 5.11 0.75 13.96
CA ARG A 144 4.91 -0.69 14.20
C ARG A 144 5.22 -1.11 15.65
N SER A 145 4.53 -2.15 16.14
CA SER A 145 4.81 -2.80 17.42
C SER A 145 6.17 -3.51 17.41
N HIS A 146 6.59 -3.99 18.60
CA HIS A 146 7.78 -4.85 18.72
C HIS A 146 7.61 -6.15 17.91
N ASP A 147 6.48 -6.83 18.08
CA ASP A 147 6.18 -8.11 17.41
C ASP A 147 6.12 -7.93 15.88
N ALA A 148 5.49 -6.85 15.41
CA ALA A 148 5.43 -6.52 13.99
C ALA A 148 6.81 -6.18 13.38
N ALA A 149 7.84 -5.85 14.17
CA ALA A 149 9.18 -5.63 13.62
C ALA A 149 9.75 -6.89 12.91
N ALA A 150 9.29 -8.10 13.28
CA ALA A 150 9.71 -9.34 12.64
C ALA A 150 9.39 -9.40 11.13
N TRP A 151 8.41 -8.64 10.61
CA TRP A 151 8.11 -8.59 9.17
C TRP A 151 9.33 -8.19 8.33
N GLU A 152 10.22 -7.31 8.84
CA GLU A 152 11.48 -6.95 8.15
C GLU A 152 12.43 -8.14 8.00
N MET A 153 12.47 -9.05 8.98
CA MET A 153 13.31 -10.25 8.93
C MET A 153 12.73 -11.28 7.95
N TRP A 154 11.43 -11.56 8.02
CA TRP A 154 10.74 -12.49 7.11
C TRP A 154 10.85 -12.06 5.64
N TYR A 155 10.85 -10.76 5.35
CA TYR A 155 10.92 -10.22 3.99
C TYR A 155 12.34 -9.80 3.58
N LYS A 156 13.35 -9.97 4.45
CA LYS A 156 14.69 -9.37 4.28
C LYS A 156 15.29 -9.58 2.90
N GLN A 157 15.36 -10.81 2.40
CA GLN A 157 15.93 -11.12 1.08
C GLN A 157 15.27 -10.29 -0.05
N ARG A 158 13.97 -10.06 0.03
CA ARG A 158 13.17 -9.37 -1.00
C ARG A 158 13.29 -7.84 -0.89
N LEU A 159 13.45 -7.33 0.34
CA LEU A 159 13.76 -5.92 0.64
C LEU A 159 15.21 -5.58 0.22
N ASP A 160 16.16 -6.46 0.49
CA ASP A 160 17.56 -6.33 0.07
C ASP A 160 17.67 -6.33 -1.46
N LEU A 161 16.99 -7.25 -2.15
CA LEU A 161 16.92 -7.28 -3.62
C LEU A 161 16.40 -5.96 -4.22
N TYR A 162 15.37 -5.36 -3.61
CA TYR A 162 14.81 -4.09 -4.08
C TYR A 162 15.74 -2.91 -3.81
N THR A 163 16.40 -2.91 -2.65
CA THR A 163 17.38 -1.87 -2.27
C THR A 163 18.59 -1.91 -3.21
N ASN A 164 19.15 -3.08 -3.45
CA ASN A 164 20.24 -3.29 -4.41
C ASN A 164 19.83 -2.89 -5.84
N TRP A 165 18.59 -3.15 -6.24
CA TRP A 165 18.06 -2.72 -7.54
C TRP A 165 17.98 -1.18 -7.63
N LEU A 166 17.45 -0.50 -6.60
CA LEU A 166 17.44 0.97 -6.55
C LEU A 166 18.85 1.55 -6.60
N GLU A 167 19.82 0.96 -5.90
CA GLU A 167 21.20 1.44 -5.90
C GLU A 167 21.89 1.23 -7.26
N SER A 168 21.65 0.11 -7.93
CA SER A 168 22.10 -0.10 -9.32
C SER A 168 21.48 0.88 -10.33
N ARG A 169 20.33 1.48 -9.99
CA ARG A 169 19.58 2.46 -10.80
C ARG A 169 19.94 3.91 -10.47
N ARG A 170 20.48 4.18 -9.27
CA ARG A 170 21.11 5.46 -8.95
C ARG A 170 22.39 5.58 -9.78
N LYS A 171 22.32 6.36 -10.87
CA LYS A 171 23.54 6.91 -11.47
C LYS A 171 24.33 7.58 -10.35
N PRO A 172 25.65 7.33 -10.19
CA PRO A 172 26.47 8.24 -9.41
C PRO A 172 26.30 9.65 -10.02
N PRO A 173 26.38 10.73 -9.22
CA PRO A 173 26.57 12.06 -9.80
C PRO A 173 27.85 11.98 -10.62
N GLY A 174 27.70 12.05 -11.94
CA GLY A 174 28.84 11.98 -12.84
C GLY A 174 29.76 13.14 -12.51
N PHE A 175 30.97 12.84 -12.05
CA PHE A 175 32.04 13.83 -12.02
C PHE A 175 32.24 14.27 -13.47
N VAL A 176 31.70 15.45 -13.79
CA VAL A 176 32.07 16.17 -15.01
C VAL A 176 33.49 16.63 -14.76
N ASP A 177 34.44 15.85 -15.26
CA ASP A 177 35.85 16.15 -15.23
C ASP A 177 36.10 17.37 -16.14
N LEU A 178 36.13 18.55 -15.51
CA LEU A 178 36.23 19.85 -16.17
C LEU A 178 37.57 20.02 -16.91
N ASP A 179 38.59 19.24 -16.55
CA ASP A 179 39.93 19.27 -17.16
C ASP A 179 39.90 18.83 -18.63
N ASN A 180 38.78 18.26 -19.11
CA ASN A 180 38.55 17.96 -20.53
C ASN A 180 38.09 19.18 -21.37
N TYR A 181 37.83 20.33 -20.75
CA TYR A 181 37.55 21.60 -21.44
C TYR A 181 38.71 22.58 -21.23
N GLY A 182 39.82 22.34 -21.95
CA GLY A 182 41.03 23.16 -21.86
C GLY A 182 40.77 24.65 -22.13
N LEU A 183 41.13 25.48 -21.16
CA LEU A 183 41.20 26.94 -21.17
C LEU A 183 42.57 27.39 -20.67
#